data_AF-A0A0A7GDW0-F1
#
_entry.id   AF-A0A0A7GDW0-F1
#
_cell.length_a   1.000
_cell.length_b   1.000
_cell.length_c   1.000
_cell.angle_alpha   90.00
_cell.angle_beta   90.00
_cell.angle_gamma   90.00
#
_symmetry.space_group_name_H-M   'P 1'
#
loop_
_entity.id
_entity.type
_entity.pdbx_description
1 polymer ?
#
loop_
_entity_poly.entity_id
_entity_poly.type
_entity_poly.pdbx_seq_one_letter_code
_entity_poly.pdbx_strand_id
1 'polypeptide(L)'
;MNIDGIIEIGENFVLLYEEKHSSIHRMKTFQAISLKKLGDLLGIPVIVAFHDDFEDSVTVYQLPQGRLPPTSTLSFENRTPTFSGGVSEFGSWLYQNYISHAPLTRPLRRSISWWR
;
A
#
# COMPACT_ATOMS: atom_id res chain seq x y z
N MET A 1 -8.66 -8.02 -11.41
CA MET A 1 -8.11 -7.01 -10.48
C MET A 1 -6.62 -7.04 -10.67
N ASN A 2 -6.00 -5.90 -10.94
CA ASN A 2 -4.55 -5.77 -10.87
C ASN A 2 -4.20 -5.19 -9.49
N ILE A 3 -3.05 -5.54 -8.95
CA ILE A 3 -2.44 -4.86 -7.80
C ILE A 3 -1.21 -4.20 -8.37
N ASP A 4 -1.14 -2.88 -8.26
CA ASP A 4 -0.04 -2.14 -8.91
C ASP A 4 1.30 -2.44 -8.23
N GLY A 5 1.32 -2.64 -6.91
CA GLY A 5 2.50 -3.23 -6.28
C GLY A 5 2.36 -3.69 -4.84
N ILE A 6 3.37 -4.44 -4.43
CA ILE A 6 3.58 -4.94 -3.08
C ILE A 6 5.00 -4.56 -2.66
N ILE A 7 5.16 -4.01 -1.46
CA ILE A 7 6.49 -3.80 -0.88
C ILE A 7 6.84 -5.03 -0.04
N GLU A 8 7.92 -5.69 -0.44
CA GLU A 8 8.47 -6.89 0.19
C GLU A 8 9.85 -6.57 0.81
N ILE A 9 10.08 -7.05 2.03
CA ILE A 9 11.38 -6.95 2.71
C ILE A 9 11.81 -8.33 3.17
N GLY A 10 12.66 -8.93 2.35
CA GLY A 10 13.09 -10.31 2.49
C GLY A 10 11.91 -11.26 2.32
N GLU A 11 11.50 -11.97 3.38
CA GLU A 11 10.36 -12.90 3.34
C GLU A 11 9.04 -12.28 3.83
N ASN A 12 9.05 -10.99 4.19
CA ASN A 12 7.89 -10.32 4.75
C ASN A 12 7.24 -9.39 3.72
N PHE A 13 5.93 -9.53 3.52
CA PHE A 13 5.13 -8.47 2.92
C PHE A 13 4.96 -7.34 3.95
N VAL A 14 5.10 -6.10 3.51
CA VAL A 14 5.09 -4.93 4.40
C VAL A 14 3.97 -3.96 4.06
N LEU A 15 3.63 -3.84 2.77
CA LEU A 15 2.63 -2.89 2.29
C LEU A 15 2.02 -3.39 0.98
N LEU A 16 0.71 -3.25 0.84
CA LEU A 16 0.04 -3.27 -0.47
C LEU A 16 -0.23 -1.84 -0.92
N TYR A 17 0.05 -1.53 -2.18
CA TYR A 17 -0.31 -0.24 -2.74
C TYR A 17 -0.96 -0.38 -4.12
N GLU A 18 -1.88 0.54 -4.40
CA GLU A 18 -2.54 0.73 -5.68
C GLU A 18 -2.27 2.15 -6.16
N GLU A 19 -1.89 2.31 -7.41
CA GLU A 19 -1.64 3.60 -8.04
C GLU A 19 -2.81 4.03 -8.91
N LYS A 20 -3.08 5.33 -8.92
CA LYS A 20 -4.12 5.94 -9.74
C LYS A 20 -3.58 7.26 -10.30
N HIS A 21 -3.40 7.33 -11.62
CA HIS A 21 -3.11 8.58 -12.31
C HIS A 21 -4.41 9.35 -12.54
N SER A 22 -4.79 10.15 -11.55
CA SER A 22 -6.01 10.96 -11.60
C SER A 22 -6.02 12.03 -10.52
N SER A 23 -6.37 13.25 -10.91
CA SER A 23 -6.66 14.35 -9.99
C SER A 23 -7.96 14.15 -9.19
N ILE A 24 -8.80 13.19 -9.60
CA ILE A 24 -10.01 12.81 -8.87
C ILE A 24 -9.70 11.62 -7.98
N HIS A 25 -9.66 11.85 -6.67
CA HIS A 25 -9.27 10.81 -5.70
C HIS A 25 -10.42 9.83 -5.43
N ARG A 26 -10.65 8.94 -6.40
CA ARG A 26 -11.71 7.92 -6.39
C ARG A 26 -11.20 6.57 -6.88
N MET A 27 -11.74 5.50 -6.31
CA MET A 27 -11.50 4.14 -6.80
C MET A 27 -12.80 3.34 -6.86
N LYS A 28 -12.85 2.28 -7.67
CA LYS A 28 -14.01 1.39 -7.67
C LYS A 28 -14.08 0.64 -6.34
N THR A 29 -15.25 0.62 -5.71
CA THR A 29 -15.41 0.01 -4.39
C THR A 29 -15.09 -1.48 -4.39
N PHE A 30 -15.35 -2.20 -5.49
CA PHE A 30 -14.99 -3.62 -5.57
C PHE A 30 -13.47 -3.86 -5.58
N GLN A 31 -12.67 -2.94 -6.13
CA GLN A 31 -11.21 -2.98 -6.07
C GLN A 31 -10.76 -2.74 -4.63
N ALA A 32 -11.32 -1.70 -3.99
CA ALA A 32 -11.08 -1.40 -2.59
C ALA A 32 -11.38 -2.60 -1.67
N ILE A 33 -12.53 -3.26 -1.85
CA ILE A 33 -12.92 -4.44 -1.07
C ILE A 33 -11.89 -5.58 -1.24
N SER A 34 -11.46 -5.81 -2.48
CA SER A 34 -10.54 -6.91 -2.77
C SER A 34 -9.12 -6.64 -2.24
N LEU A 35 -8.60 -5.42 -2.39
CA LEU A 35 -7.35 -5.00 -1.80
C LEU A 35 -7.40 -5.07 -0.27
N LYS A 36 -8.51 -4.61 0.34
CA LYS A 36 -8.73 -4.70 1.78
C LYS A 36 -8.67 -6.16 2.25
N LYS A 37 -9.38 -7.07 1.58
CA LYS A 37 -9.37 -8.50 1.93
C LYS A 37 -7.96 -9.09 1.88
N LEU A 38 -7.16 -8.69 0.90
CA LEU A 38 -5.78 -9.17 0.80
C LEU A 38 -4.89 -8.59 1.90
N GLY A 39 -5.00 -7.29 2.19
CA GLY A 39 -4.27 -6.66 3.29
C GLY A 39 -4.64 -7.26 4.64
N ASP A 40 -5.93 -7.49 4.89
CA ASP A 40 -6.43 -8.16 6.09
C ASP A 40 -5.86 -9.60 6.21
N LEU A 41 -5.80 -10.34 5.10
CA LEU A 41 -5.26 -11.71 5.06
C LEU A 41 -3.77 -11.75 5.36
N LEU A 42 -3.01 -10.80 4.83
CA LEU A 42 -1.56 -10.70 5.00
C LEU A 42 -1.16 -9.98 6.30
N GLY A 43 -2.11 -9.33 6.99
CA GLY A 43 -1.84 -8.55 8.19
C GLY A 43 -1.06 -7.27 7.92
N ILE A 44 -1.19 -6.70 6.71
CA ILE A 44 -0.41 -5.53 6.26
C ILE A 44 -1.31 -4.36 5.85
N PRO A 45 -0.81 -3.11 5.97
CA PRO A 45 -1.54 -1.94 5.51
C PRO A 45 -1.77 -1.97 3.99
N VAL A 46 -2.85 -1.30 3.58
CA VAL A 46 -3.20 -1.04 2.19
C VAL A 46 -3.28 0.46 1.99
N ILE A 47 -2.54 0.98 1.03
CA ILE A 47 -2.61 2.39 0.63
C ILE A 47 -3.05 2.53 -0.82
N VAL A 48 -3.57 3.70 -1.16
CA VAL A 48 -3.89 4.12 -2.53
C VAL A 48 -3.15 5.42 -2.78
N ALA A 49 -2.28 5.44 -3.79
CA ALA A 49 -1.51 6.59 -4.21
C ALA A 49 -2.16 7.21 -5.45
N PHE A 50 -2.61 8.46 -5.35
CA PHE A 50 -3.11 9.25 -6.46
C PHE A 50 -1.98 10.14 -6.97
N HIS A 51 -1.60 9.94 -8.23
CA HIS A 51 -0.63 10.77 -8.93
C HIS A 51 -1.36 11.87 -9.69
N ASP A 52 -0.95 13.11 -9.44
CA ASP A 52 -1.27 14.24 -10.31
C ASP A 52 -0.09 14.49 -11.24
N ASP A 53 -0.22 14.02 -12.48
CA ASP A 53 0.83 14.12 -13.49
C ASP A 53 1.11 15.58 -13.92
N PHE A 54 0.20 16.52 -13.65
CA PHE A 54 0.40 17.94 -13.97
C PHE A 54 1.20 18.67 -12.89
N GLU A 55 0.98 18.33 -11.64
CA GLU A 55 1.64 18.95 -10.49
C GLU A 55 2.87 18.18 -9.99
N ASP A 56 3.19 17.03 -10.61
CA ASP A 56 4.25 16.09 -10.19
C ASP A 56 4.13 15.72 -8.70
N SER A 57 2.87 15.55 -8.26
CA SER A 57 2.52 15.34 -6.86
C SER A 57 1.83 14.00 -6.64
N VAL A 58 2.01 13.46 -5.44
CA VAL A 58 1.41 12.21 -5.00
C VAL A 58 0.63 12.47 -3.72
N THR A 59 -0.64 12.08 -3.73
CA THR A 59 -1.49 12.08 -2.55
C THR A 59 -1.87 10.66 -2.17
N VAL A 60 -1.53 10.26 -0.95
CA VAL A 60 -1.68 8.89 -0.46
C VAL A 60 -2.78 8.83 0.59
N TYR A 61 -3.63 7.83 0.47
CA TYR A 61 -4.63 7.51 1.47
C TYR A 61 -4.46 6.07 1.94
N GLN A 62 -4.49 5.87 3.26
CA GLN A 62 -4.72 4.54 3.81
C GLN A 62 -6.17 4.11 3.58
N LEU A 63 -6.34 2.87 3.09
CA LEU A 63 -7.66 2.29 2.94
C LEU A 63 -8.30 2.13 4.33
N PRO A 64 -9.56 2.55 4.53
CA PRO A 64 -10.16 2.57 5.86
C PRO A 64 -10.29 1.17 6.43
N GLN A 65 -10.07 1.10 7.74
CA GLN A 65 -10.42 -0.07 8.53
C GLN A 65 -11.94 -0.18 8.65
N GLY A 66 -12.45 -1.42 8.67
CA GLY A 66 -13.88 -1.70 8.78
C GLY A 66 -14.65 -1.79 7.46
N ARG A 67 -15.98 -1.71 7.56
CA ARG A 67 -16.87 -1.95 6.42
C ARG A 67 -16.83 -0.76 5.44
N LEU A 68 -16.52 -1.04 4.18
CA LEU A 68 -16.62 -0.06 3.10
C LEU A 68 -18.09 0.24 2.77
N PRO A 69 -18.41 1.47 2.35
CA PRO A 69 -19.76 1.86 1.98
C PRO A 69 -20.26 1.01 0.79
N PRO A 70 -21.58 0.70 0.72
CA PRO A 70 -22.16 -0.09 -0.38
C PRO A 70 -22.41 0.78 -1.62
N THR A 71 -21.39 1.50 -2.07
CA THR A 71 -21.41 2.36 -3.26
C THR A 71 -20.60 1.71 -4.38
N SER A 72 -20.82 2.11 -5.64
CA SER A 72 -19.99 1.63 -6.77
C SER A 72 -18.59 2.23 -6.79
N THR A 73 -18.45 3.43 -6.22
CA THR A 73 -17.21 4.21 -6.16
C THR A 73 -16.96 4.68 -4.74
N LEU A 74 -15.71 4.55 -4.30
CA LEU A 74 -15.20 5.04 -3.03
C LEU A 74 -14.46 6.37 -3.29
N SER A 75 -14.90 7.44 -2.63
CA SER A 75 -14.23 8.74 -2.69
C SER A 75 -13.30 8.95 -1.50
N PHE A 76 -12.16 9.58 -1.77
CA PHE A 76 -11.15 9.99 -0.79
C PHE A 76 -11.10 11.51 -0.59
N GLU A 77 -11.86 12.29 -1.35
CA GLU A 77 -11.86 13.77 -1.33
C GLU A 77 -12.11 14.37 0.07
N ASN A 78 -12.96 13.72 0.88
CA ASN A 78 -13.29 14.18 2.24
C ASN A 78 -12.44 13.50 3.34
N ARG A 79 -11.32 12.87 2.96
CA ARG A 79 -10.45 12.16 3.90
C ARG A 79 -9.15 12.94 4.05
N THR A 80 -8.57 12.87 5.25
CA THR A 80 -7.22 13.36 5.47
C THR A 80 -6.22 12.43 4.76
N PRO A 81 -5.36 12.94 3.87
CA PRO A 81 -4.28 12.16 3.30
C PRO A 81 -3.31 11.68 4.37
N THR A 82 -2.76 10.49 4.19
CA THR A 82 -1.66 9.98 5.02
C THR A 82 -0.33 10.58 4.57
N PHE A 83 -0.25 10.99 3.30
CA PHE A 83 0.86 11.75 2.73
C PHE A 83 0.35 12.61 1.56
N SER A 84 0.96 13.76 1.35
CA SER A 84 0.81 14.58 0.16
C SER A 84 2.12 15.34 -0.04
N GLY A 85 2.69 15.26 -1.23
CA GLY A 85 4.00 15.85 -1.53
C GLY A 85 4.49 15.47 -2.92
N GLY A 86 5.73 15.81 -3.24
CA GLY A 86 6.32 15.47 -4.55
C GLY A 86 6.68 13.99 -4.67
N VAL A 87 6.84 13.50 -5.91
CA VAL A 87 7.26 12.10 -6.18
C VAL A 87 8.59 11.75 -5.48
N SER A 88 9.54 12.68 -5.41
CA SER A 88 10.82 12.46 -4.71
C SER A 88 10.65 12.31 -3.19
N GLU A 89 9.69 13.02 -2.60
CA GLU A 89 9.38 12.96 -1.17
C GLU A 89 8.60 11.68 -0.85
N PHE A 90 7.77 11.20 -1.78
CA PHE A 90 6.99 9.98 -1.63
C PHE A 90 7.86 8.74 -1.35
N GLY A 91 8.97 8.59 -2.08
CA GLY A 91 9.92 7.50 -1.82
C GLY A 91 10.54 7.55 -0.43
N SER A 92 10.90 8.76 0.03
CA SER A 92 11.43 8.97 1.39
C SER A 92 10.38 8.66 2.46
N TRP A 93 9.13 9.04 2.21
CA TRP A 93 8.00 8.75 3.09
C TRP A 93 7.73 7.24 3.18
N LEU A 94 7.71 6.52 2.06
CA LEU A 94 7.57 5.05 2.04
C LEU A 94 8.67 4.38 2.86
N TYR A 95 9.92 4.84 2.68
CA TYR A 95 11.05 4.30 3.41
C TYR A 95 10.88 4.47 4.92
N GLN A 96 10.58 5.69 5.37
CA GLN A 96 10.45 6.01 6.79
C GLN A 96 9.26 5.35 7.47
N ASN A 97 8.13 5.17 6.78
CA ASN A 97 6.90 4.70 7.42
C ASN A 97 6.72 3.17 7.34
N TYR A 98 7.29 2.52 6.32
CA TYR A 98 7.07 1.09 6.08
C TYR A 98 8.37 0.29 6.04
N ILE A 99 9.41 0.79 5.35
CA ILE A 99 10.61 -0.01 5.07
C ILE A 99 11.55 -0.07 6.29
N SER A 100 11.85 1.08 6.91
CA SER A 100 12.84 1.17 8.00
C SER A 100 12.42 0.44 9.29
N HIS A 101 11.13 0.10 9.41
CA HIS A 101 10.57 -0.60 10.56
C HIS A 101 10.31 -2.08 10.29
N ALA A 102 10.55 -2.55 9.07
CA ALA A 102 10.30 -3.94 8.74
C ALA A 102 11.25 -4.87 9.52
N PRO A 103 10.73 -6.00 10.03
CA PRO A 103 11.55 -6.95 10.77
C PRO A 103 12.69 -7.44 9.87
N LEU A 104 13.92 -7.31 10.38
CA LEU A 104 15.10 -7.83 9.70
C LEU A 104 14.89 -9.31 9.42
N THR A 105 15.07 -9.73 8.17
CA THR A 105 15.13 -11.16 7.86
C THR A 105 16.27 -11.76 8.65
N ARG A 106 15.95 -12.72 9.52
CA ARG A 106 16.98 -13.58 10.10
C ARG A 106 17.73 -14.21 8.92
N PRO A 107 19.07 -14.16 8.85
CA PRO A 107 19.78 -14.89 7.83
C PRO A 107 19.32 -16.35 7.92
N LEU A 108 18.84 -16.92 6.81
CA LEU A 108 18.51 -18.34 6.73
C LEU A 108 19.71 -19.11 7.27
N ARG A 109 19.61 -19.60 8.51
CA ARG A 109 20.50 -20.65 9.01
C ARG A 109 20.09 -21.86 8.18
N ARG A 110 20.75 -22.06 7.04
CA ARG A 110 20.71 -23.31 6.29
C ARG A 110 21.23 -24.40 7.24
N SER A 111 20.35 -24.98 8.06
CA SER A 111 20.63 -26.26 8.70
C SER A 111 20.54 -27.29 7.59
N ILE A 112 21.64 -27.46 6.87
CA ILE A 112 21.85 -28.65 6.05
C ILE A 112 21.98 -29.80 7.04
N SER A 113 20.86 -30.40 7.45
CA SER A 113 20.89 -31.72 8.07
C SER A 113 21.11 -32.71 6.94
N TRP A 114 22.37 -33.05 6.69
CA TRP A 114 22.70 -34.30 6.04
C TRP A 114 22.20 -35.41 6.96
N TRP A 115 21.01 -35.94 6.67
CA TRP A 115 20.60 -37.21 7.24
C TRP A 115 21.57 -38.27 6.71
N ARG A 116 22.36 -38.82 7.64
CA ARG A 116 23.13 -40.06 7.50
C ARG A 116 22.25 -41.24 7.86
#